data_AF-A0A9E0QD32-F1
#
_entry.id   AF-A0A9E0QD32-F1
#
_cell.length_a   1.000
_cell.length_b   1.000
_cell.length_c   1.000
_cell.angle_alpha   90.00
_cell.angle_beta   90.00
_cell.angle_gamma   90.00
#
_symmetry.space_group_name_H-M   'P 1'
#
loop_
_entity.id
_entity.type
_entity.pdbx_description
1 polymer ?
#
loop_
_entity_poly.entity_id
_entity_poly.type
_entity_poly.pdbx_seq_one_letter_code
_entity_poly.pdbx_strand_id
1 'polypeptide(L)'
;MNETLHNTTMGFKPKIAIVDNNTLAVIGLKTMLQNVMPSIEIDTFNSYEALQMDDMDSFFHYFVAMKIVLENRTAFLERKQKTIVLTTSNDPSTQMSYFKSLCIN
;
A
#
# COMPACT_ATOMS: atom_id res chain seq x y z
N MET A 1 38.31 -8.17 -28.54
CA MET A 1 38.08 -6.89 -27.84
C MET A 1 36.74 -7.05 -27.16
N ASN A 2 36.75 -7.13 -25.82
CA ASN A 2 35.64 -7.66 -25.04
C ASN A 2 34.49 -6.65 -24.94
N GLU A 3 33.32 -7.09 -25.38
CA GLU A 3 32.03 -6.47 -25.11
C GLU A 3 31.81 -6.44 -23.59
N THR A 4 31.85 -5.24 -23.00
CA THR A 4 31.46 -5.03 -21.60
C THR A 4 29.96 -4.74 -21.59
N LEU A 5 29.15 -5.80 -21.60
CA LEU A 5 27.72 -5.70 -21.33
C LEU A 5 27.59 -5.15 -19.90
N HIS A 6 27.21 -3.87 -19.78
CA HIS A 6 26.72 -3.32 -18.52
C HIS A 6 25.47 -4.12 -18.14
N ASN A 7 25.64 -5.04 -17.20
CA ASN A 7 24.54 -5.75 -16.58
C ASN A 7 23.84 -4.76 -15.63
N THR A 8 23.00 -3.88 -16.19
CA THR A 8 22.09 -3.07 -15.40
C THR A 8 21.10 -4.03 -14.76
N THR A 9 21.35 -4.40 -13.51
CA THR A 9 20.29 -4.84 -12.61
C THR A 9 19.22 -3.75 -12.68
N MET A 10 18.13 -4.00 -13.42
CA MET A 10 16.92 -3.20 -13.33
C MET A 10 16.55 -3.15 -11.86
N GLY A 11 16.86 -2.04 -11.20
CA GLY A 11 16.70 -1.91 -9.75
C GLY A 11 15.25 -2.18 -9.41
N PHE A 12 14.99 -3.25 -8.67
CA PHE A 12 13.65 -3.54 -8.16
C PHE A 12 13.19 -2.33 -7.34
N LYS A 13 12.23 -1.58 -7.88
CA LYS A 13 11.63 -0.43 -7.22
C LYS A 13 10.31 -0.89 -6.61
N PRO A 14 10.21 -1.05 -5.27
CA PRO A 14 8.96 -1.50 -4.67
C PRO A 14 7.86 -0.46 -4.92
N LYS A 15 6.72 -0.93 -5.42
CA LYS A 15 5.52 -0.12 -5.65
C LYS A 15 4.52 -0.33 -4.51
N ILE A 16 4.00 0.76 -3.94
CA ILE A 16 3.01 0.74 -2.85
C ILE A 16 1.74 1.45 -3.30
N ALA A 17 0.60 0.88 -2.95
CA ALA A 17 -0.70 1.54 -3.07
C ALA A 17 -1.13 2.09 -1.71
N ILE A 18 -1.54 3.35 -1.66
CA ILE A 18 -2.27 3.94 -0.52
C ILE A 18 -3.71 4.17 -0.97
N VAL A 19 -4.67 3.61 -0.23
CA VAL A 19 -6.09 3.56 -0.61
C VAL A 19 -6.91 4.08 0.56
N ASP A 20 -7.22 5.37 0.53
CA ASP A 20 -7.96 6.04 1.60
C ASP A 20 -8.67 7.28 1.02
N ASN A 21 -9.89 7.55 1.49
CA ASN A 21 -10.64 8.74 1.09
C ASN A 21 -10.19 9.99 1.87
N ASN A 22 -9.48 9.83 2.98
CA ASN A 22 -8.88 10.92 3.72
C ASN A 22 -7.59 11.41 3.01
N THR A 23 -7.75 12.42 2.16
CA THR A 23 -6.64 13.00 1.38
C THR A 23 -5.48 13.48 2.27
N LEU A 24 -5.75 14.01 3.46
CA LEU A 24 -4.69 14.47 4.36
C LEU A 24 -3.86 13.29 4.89
N ALA A 25 -4.51 12.19 5.28
CA ALA A 25 -3.83 10.97 5.70
C ALA A 25 -2.98 10.38 4.56
N VAL A 26 -3.52 10.35 3.33
CA VAL A 26 -2.81 9.89 2.13
C VAL A 26 -1.54 10.71 1.89
N ILE A 27 -1.65 12.05 1.89
CA ILE A 27 -0.52 12.95 1.67
C ILE A 27 0.53 12.77 2.78
N GLY A 28 0.09 12.73 4.04
CA GLY A 28 0.98 12.54 5.18
C GLY A 28 1.76 11.23 5.09
N LEU A 29 1.06 10.10 4.88
CA LEU A 29 1.67 8.78 4.79
C LEU A 29 2.59 8.66 3.57
N LYS A 30 2.19 9.17 2.41
CA LYS A 30 3.04 9.20 1.20
C LYS A 30 4.34 9.95 1.48
N THR A 31 4.25 11.14 2.08
CA THR A 31 5.42 11.95 2.43
C THR A 31 6.34 11.22 3.39
N MET A 32 5.79 10.60 4.44
CA MET A 32 6.56 9.82 5.41
C MET A 32 7.30 8.64 4.77
N LEU A 33 6.61 7.86 3.93
CA LEU A 33 7.20 6.72 3.23
C LEU A 33 8.32 7.14 2.28
N GLN A 34 8.14 8.25 1.55
CA GLN A 34 9.18 8.78 0.65
C GLN A 34 10.40 9.30 1.40
N ASN A 35 10.21 9.89 2.59
CA ASN A 35 11.32 10.34 3.43
C ASN A 35 12.14 9.17 3.99
N VAL A 36 11.48 8.07 4.39
CA VAL A 36 12.15 6.88 4.94
C VAL A 36 12.73 6.00 3.83
N MET A 37 12.07 5.90 2.68
CA MET A 37 12.46 5.08 1.52
C MET A 37 12.42 5.92 0.23
N PRO A 38 13.48 6.67 -0.10
CA PRO A 38 13.48 7.60 -1.24
C PRO A 38 13.26 6.93 -2.60
N SER A 39 13.71 5.68 -2.75
CA SER A 39 13.61 4.92 -4.00
C SER A 39 12.31 4.11 -4.12
N ILE A 40 11.23 4.50 -3.45
CA ILE A 40 9.92 3.83 -3.53
C ILE A 40 9.02 4.45 -4.59
N GLU A 41 8.10 3.66 -5.15
CA GLU A 41 7.00 4.16 -5.99
C GLU A 41 5.69 4.08 -5.19
N ILE A 42 4.90 5.17 -5.20
CA ILE A 42 3.66 5.25 -4.42
C ILE A 42 2.53 5.82 -5.26
N ASP A 43 1.55 4.97 -5.49
CA ASP A 43 0.27 5.35 -6.09
C ASP A 43 -0.78 5.52 -5.01
N THR A 44 -1.66 6.47 -5.24
CA THR A 44 -2.69 6.87 -4.26
C THR A 44 -4.05 6.78 -4.92
N PHE A 45 -4.98 6.12 -4.24
CA PHE A 45 -6.33 5.89 -4.69
C PHE A 45 -7.31 6.36 -3.61
N ASN A 46 -8.42 6.96 -4.03
CA ASN A 46 -9.48 7.40 -3.12
C ASN A 46 -10.59 6.33 -2.93
N SER A 47 -10.56 5.25 -3.71
CA SER A 47 -11.54 4.17 -3.66
C SER A 47 -10.93 2.84 -4.12
N TYR A 48 -11.65 1.73 -3.86
CA TYR A 48 -11.25 0.41 -4.32
C TYR A 48 -11.40 0.26 -5.85
N GLU A 49 -12.44 0.85 -6.43
CA GLU A 49 -12.71 0.80 -7.86
C GLU A 49 -11.57 1.46 -8.65
N ALA A 50 -11.06 2.60 -8.16
CA ALA A 50 -9.90 3.27 -8.76
C ALA A 50 -8.65 2.39 -8.73
N LEU A 51 -8.43 1.64 -7.63
CA LEU A 51 -7.36 0.66 -7.52
C LEU A 51 -7.54 -0.52 -8.48
N GLN A 52 -8.77 -1.03 -8.64
CA GLN A 52 -9.06 -2.16 -9.53
C GLN A 52 -8.85 -1.86 -11.02
N MET A 53 -8.96 -0.58 -11.41
CA MET A 53 -8.65 -0.16 -12.78
C MET A 53 -7.15 -0.17 -13.08
N ASP A 54 -6.30 -0.27 -12.05
CA ASP A 54 -4.86 -0.43 -12.15
C ASP A 54 -4.46 -1.93 -12.10
N ASP A 55 -3.19 -2.23 -12.34
CA ASP A 55 -2.65 -3.57 -12.12
C ASP A 55 -2.43 -3.79 -10.62
N MET A 56 -3.47 -4.31 -9.95
CA MET A 56 -3.42 -4.62 -8.53
C MET A 56 -2.24 -5.52 -8.16
N ASP A 57 -1.82 -6.46 -9.01
CA ASP A 57 -0.79 -7.43 -8.65
C ASP A 57 0.64 -6.85 -8.75
N SER A 58 0.79 -5.68 -9.38
CA SER A 58 2.05 -4.92 -9.44
C SER A 58 2.51 -4.37 -8.08
N PHE A 59 1.59 -4.23 -7.12
CA PHE A 59 1.89 -3.64 -5.82
C PHE A 59 2.56 -4.62 -4.84
N PHE A 60 3.63 -4.15 -4.22
CA PHE A 60 4.36 -4.87 -3.18
C PHE A 60 3.62 -4.84 -1.85
N HIS A 61 3.03 -3.69 -1.48
CA HIS A 61 2.21 -3.51 -0.29
C HIS A 61 1.03 -2.57 -0.55
N TYR A 62 -0.02 -2.73 0.24
CA TYR A 62 -1.17 -1.83 0.26
C TYR A 62 -1.33 -1.25 1.66
N PHE A 63 -1.50 0.06 1.75
CA PHE A 63 -2.02 0.74 2.94
C PHE A 63 -3.47 1.11 2.64
N VAL A 64 -4.43 0.46 3.29
CA VAL A 64 -5.84 0.56 2.92
C VAL A 64 -6.68 0.96 4.13
N ALA A 65 -7.52 1.96 3.98
CA ALA A 65 -8.48 2.35 5.01
C ALA A 65 -9.35 1.16 5.44
N MET A 66 -9.54 0.98 6.74
CA MET A 66 -10.33 -0.12 7.31
C MET A 66 -11.70 -0.26 6.65
N LYS A 67 -12.39 0.86 6.40
CA LYS A 67 -13.70 0.87 5.74
C LYS A 67 -13.66 0.19 4.36
N ILE A 68 -12.66 0.53 3.55
CA ILE A 68 -12.51 -0.01 2.18
C ILE A 68 -12.20 -1.52 2.23
N VAL A 69 -11.40 -1.95 3.20
CA VAL A 69 -11.14 -3.39 3.41
C VAL A 69 -12.38 -4.16 3.83
N LEU A 70 -13.24 -3.57 4.69
CA LEU A 70 -14.49 -4.22 5.11
C LEU A 70 -15.46 -4.38 3.94
N GLU A 71 -15.58 -3.37 3.09
CA GLU A 71 -16.45 -3.38 1.90
C GLU A 71 -15.96 -4.36 0.83
N ASN A 72 -14.64 -4.59 0.73
CA ASN A 72 -14.01 -5.40 -0.32
C ASN A 72 -13.17 -6.57 0.25
N ARG A 73 -13.67 -7.18 1.34
CA ARG A 73 -12.91 -8.10 2.19
C ARG A 73 -12.25 -9.26 1.45
N THR A 74 -12.96 -9.90 0.52
CA THR A 74 -12.45 -11.07 -0.23
C THR A 74 -11.16 -10.73 -0.99
N ALA A 75 -11.16 -9.62 -1.74
CA ALA A 75 -10.03 -9.20 -2.55
C ALA A 75 -8.76 -8.90 -1.72
N PHE A 76 -8.96 -8.33 -0.53
CA PHE A 76 -7.85 -8.05 0.39
C PHE A 76 -7.42 -9.26 1.21
N LEU A 77 -8.31 -10.22 1.50
CA LEU A 77 -7.95 -11.49 2.15
C LEU A 77 -7.02 -12.33 1.28
N GLU A 78 -7.26 -12.37 -0.03
CA GLU A 78 -6.35 -12.99 -1.00
C GLU A 78 -4.95 -12.37 -0.95
N ARG A 79 -4.87 -11.08 -0.61
CA ARG A 79 -3.63 -10.28 -0.53
C ARG A 79 -3.19 -9.98 0.90
N LYS A 80 -3.71 -10.71 1.91
CA LYS A 80 -3.54 -10.38 3.34
C LYS A 80 -2.10 -10.16 3.80
N GLN A 81 -1.13 -10.84 3.18
CA GLN A 81 0.29 -10.72 3.52
C GLN A 81 0.89 -9.36 3.13
N LYS A 82 0.32 -8.73 2.10
CA LYS A 82 0.74 -7.45 1.53
C LYS A 82 -0.13 -6.28 2.01
N THR A 83 -1.29 -6.55 2.60
CA THR A 83 -2.25 -5.52 3.07
C THR A 83 -1.96 -5.09 4.50
N ILE A 84 -1.82 -3.78 4.68
CA ILE A 84 -1.74 -3.08 5.97
C ILE A 84 -2.99 -2.20 6.08
N VAL A 85 -3.79 -2.44 7.12
CA VAL A 85 -5.05 -1.74 7.34
C VAL A 85 -4.78 -0.46 8.13
N LEU A 86 -5.20 0.68 7.59
CA LEU A 86 -5.17 1.96 8.29
C LEU A 86 -6.37 2.05 9.24
N THR A 87 -6.09 2.24 10.52
CA THR A 87 -7.10 2.41 11.58
C THR A 87 -6.99 3.79 12.21
N THR A 88 -8.08 4.29 12.78
CA THR A 88 -8.11 5.57 13.52
C THR A 88 -8.08 5.38 15.04
N SER A 89 -8.07 4.14 15.50
CA SER A 89 -7.91 3.77 16.91
C SER A 89 -7.02 2.53 17.04
N ASN A 90 -6.42 2.40 18.22
CA ASN A 90 -5.65 1.21 18.65
C ASN A 90 -6.50 0.22 19.44
N ASP A 91 -7.83 0.34 19.41
CA ASP A 91 -8.71 -0.54 20.16
C ASP A 91 -8.57 -1.98 19.64
N PRO A 92 -8.13 -2.95 20.48
CA PRO A 92 -8.02 -4.35 20.10
C PRO A 92 -9.32 -4.94 19.54
N SER A 93 -10.48 -4.41 19.95
CA SER A 93 -11.80 -4.85 19.46
C SER A 93 -12.02 -4.51 17.98
N THR A 94 -11.32 -3.48 17.48
CA THR A 94 -11.41 -3.01 16.09
C THR A 94 -10.33 -3.62 15.20
N GLN A 95 -9.37 -4.35 15.77
CA GLN A 95 -8.31 -4.99 14.99
C GLN A 95 -8.84 -6.19 14.21
N MET A 96 -8.61 -6.19 12.89
CA MET A 96 -8.95 -7.33 12.06
C MET A 96 -7.89 -8.42 12.17
N SER A 97 -8.23 -9.53 12.83
CA SER A 97 -7.30 -10.62 13.20
C SER A 97 -6.49 -11.27 12.06
N TYR A 98 -6.78 -10.95 10.80
CA TYR A 98 -6.09 -11.48 9.62
C TYR A 98 -5.13 -10.48 8.96
N PHE A 99 -5.14 -9.23 9.39
CA PHE A 99 -4.41 -8.14 8.74
C PHE A 99 -3.44 -7.47 9.70
N LYS A 100 -2.29 -7.06 9.15
CA LYS A 100 -1.44 -6.06 9.82
C LYS A 100 -2.23 -4.74 9.87
N SER A 101 -2.15 -4.00 10.96
CA SER A 101 -2.79 -2.70 11.09
C SER A 101 -1.79 -1.61 11.47
N LEU A 102 -2.10 -0.37 11.08
CA LEU A 102 -1.36 0.84 11.42
C LEU A 102 -2.37 1.91 11.86
N CYS A 103 -2.26 2.36 13.10
CA CYS A 103 -3.05 3.50 13.58
C CYS A 103 -2.43 4.81 13.08
N ILE A 104 -3.25 5.67 12.49
CA ILE A 104 -2.83 6.93 11.85
C ILE A 104 -3.37 8.18 12.55
N ASN A 105 -3.87 8.02 13.78
CA ASN A 105 -4.43 9.07 14.62
C ASN A 105 -3.59 9.28 15.89
#